data_AF-A0A838LA35-F1
#
_entry.id   AF-A0A838LA35-F1
#
_cell.length_a   1.000
_cell.length_b   1.000
_cell.length_c   1.000
_cell.angle_alpha   90.00
_cell.angle_beta   90.00
_cell.angle_gamma   90.00
#
_symmetry.space_group_name_H-M   'P 1'
#
loop_
_entity.id
_entity.type
_entity.pdbx_description
1 polymer ?
#
loop_
_entity_poly.entity_id
_entity_poly.type
_entity_poly.pdbx_seq_one_letter_code
_entity_poly.pdbx_strand_id
1 'polypeptide(L)'
;MAYLDEDDARQGNPAFVLVFGVIAAIALPLAAGRGLVGASFADAASAGKLAGGMFANVLIICIGVYFLGLRRCPRAWCKPALAIVGTVAAFFTLVGVGAANYAVQQDLVRSLSQTRTVLGGDRSNLEPGTDAGPLTRMNAASLNAILAQSRAFDADAEAAGLKQILMLDIPGRGSPVLKHCDAFRALGDEARTDSRMIDRAFGPGVAIGRAAEEKGELPAGTTNDWIRGSKMTEPLAVRKWTLSADIADHARSVCATLSSRPWLRQDARVMFVHAADSIAVNRSLQQVQADFAEINAIDARSAKDLSGAIQSAQARMTRMSQ
;
A
#
# COMPACT_ATOMS: atom_id res chain seq x y z
N MET A 1 47.44 -49.16 43.89
CA MET A 1 47.38 -48.42 42.61
C MET A 1 45.98 -48.60 42.05
N ALA A 2 45.12 -47.61 42.29
CA ALA A 2 43.81 -47.56 41.65
C ALA A 2 44.00 -46.97 40.25
N TYR A 3 43.65 -47.75 39.22
CA TYR A 3 43.46 -47.23 37.88
C TYR A 3 42.25 -46.29 37.95
N LEU A 4 42.49 -44.98 37.96
CA LEU A 4 41.44 -44.02 37.67
C LEU A 4 41.16 -44.16 36.18
N ASP A 5 39.99 -44.69 35.88
CA ASP A 5 39.43 -44.85 34.55
C ASP A 5 39.33 -43.45 33.90
N GLU A 6 40.28 -43.10 33.02
CA GLU A 6 40.32 -41.81 32.30
C GLU A 6 39.14 -41.64 31.32
N ASP A 7 38.26 -42.65 31.18
CA ASP A 7 37.12 -42.61 30.28
C ASP A 7 35.92 -41.78 30.80
N ASP A 8 35.86 -41.45 32.10
CA ASP A 8 34.76 -40.64 32.64
C ASP A 8 34.89 -39.12 32.35
N ALA A 9 36.09 -38.63 32.03
CA ALA A 9 36.32 -37.21 31.76
C ALA A 9 35.87 -36.76 30.35
N ARG A 10 35.48 -37.69 29.47
CA ARG A 10 35.01 -37.41 28.09
C ARG A 10 33.51 -37.56 27.90
N GLN A 11 32.75 -37.81 28.97
CA GLN A 11 31.29 -37.83 28.88
C GLN A 11 30.77 -36.41 28.68
N GLY A 12 30.27 -36.11 27.48
CA GLY A 12 29.64 -34.82 27.20
C GLY A 12 28.44 -34.62 28.12
N ASN A 13 28.41 -33.49 28.85
CA ASN A 13 27.34 -33.20 29.80
C ASN A 13 25.99 -33.04 29.04
N PRO A 14 25.05 -33.97 29.18
CA PRO A 14 23.80 -33.97 28.42
C PRO A 14 22.94 -32.73 28.73
N ALA A 15 23.07 -32.15 29.94
CA ALA A 15 22.40 -30.91 30.31
C ALA A 15 22.89 -29.72 29.49
N PHE A 16 24.20 -29.65 29.20
CA PHE A 16 24.77 -28.56 28.39
C PHE A 16 24.27 -28.59 26.95
N VAL A 17 24.17 -29.78 26.36
CA VAL A 17 23.64 -29.99 24.99
C VAL A 17 22.16 -29.65 24.90
N LEU A 18 21.37 -30.00 25.93
CA LEU A 18 19.96 -29.63 26.02
C LEU A 18 19.77 -28.12 26.16
N VAL A 19 20.53 -27.46 27.03
CA VAL A 19 20.43 -26.00 27.24
C VAL A 19 20.83 -25.24 25.99
N PHE A 20 21.99 -25.52 25.40
CA PHE A 20 22.43 -24.85 24.16
C PHE A 20 21.56 -25.23 22.97
N GLY A 21 21.10 -26.48 22.88
CA GLY A 21 20.20 -26.93 21.83
C GLY A 21 18.83 -26.24 21.91
N VAL A 22 18.28 -26.06 23.12
CA VAL A 22 17.03 -25.32 23.35
C VAL A 22 17.23 -23.83 23.08
N ILE A 23 18.32 -23.21 23.53
CA ILE A 23 18.62 -21.80 23.24
C ILE A 23 18.74 -21.58 21.72
N ALA A 24 19.46 -22.45 21.00
CA ALA A 24 19.56 -22.40 19.54
C ALA A 24 18.19 -22.64 18.89
N ALA A 25 17.40 -23.59 19.40
CA ALA A 25 16.06 -23.89 18.94
C ALA A 25 15.03 -22.78 19.22
N ILE A 26 15.33 -21.84 20.11
CA ILE A 26 14.53 -20.64 20.34
C ILE A 26 15.05 -19.49 19.48
N ALA A 27 16.36 -19.22 19.52
CA ALA A 27 16.97 -18.06 18.90
C ALA A 27 17.01 -18.13 17.37
N LEU A 28 17.37 -19.27 16.78
CA LEU A 28 17.43 -19.40 15.32
C LEU A 28 16.04 -19.29 14.68
N PRO A 29 14.97 -19.95 15.18
CA PRO A 29 13.64 -19.80 14.60
C PRO A 29 13.04 -18.41 14.75
N LEU A 30 13.35 -17.67 15.83
CA LEU A 30 12.93 -16.27 15.95
C LEU A 30 13.66 -15.36 14.96
N ALA A 31 14.94 -15.63 14.68
CA ALA A 31 15.70 -14.93 13.64
C ALA A 31 15.28 -15.33 12.22
N ALA A 32 15.03 -16.62 11.99
CA ALA A 32 14.66 -17.22 10.70
C ALA A 32 13.17 -17.11 10.37
N GLY A 33 12.30 -16.90 11.36
CA GLY A 33 10.87 -16.62 11.17
C GLY A 33 10.64 -15.37 10.34
N ARG A 34 11.61 -14.44 10.34
CA ARG A 34 11.69 -13.30 9.40
C ARG A 34 11.98 -13.72 7.95
N GLY A 35 12.61 -14.86 7.71
CA GLY A 35 12.77 -15.41 6.35
C GLY A 35 11.55 -16.20 5.84
N LEU A 36 10.64 -16.60 6.74
CA LEU A 36 9.48 -17.47 6.44
C LEU A 36 8.15 -16.72 6.35
N VAL A 37 8.18 -15.38 6.33
CA VAL A 37 7.00 -14.50 6.43
C VAL A 37 5.96 -14.75 5.33
N GLY A 38 6.29 -15.42 4.23
CA GLY A 38 5.34 -15.73 3.13
C GLY A 38 4.51 -17.00 3.26
N ALA A 39 4.60 -17.71 4.37
CA ALA A 39 3.79 -18.88 4.60
C ALA A 39 2.49 -18.49 5.33
N SER A 40 1.48 -18.06 4.58
CA SER A 40 0.12 -17.95 5.14
C SER A 40 -0.44 -19.37 5.37
N PHE A 41 -1.19 -19.58 6.44
CA PHE A 41 -1.89 -20.85 6.67
C PHE A 41 -3.09 -21.07 5.73
N ALA A 42 -3.36 -20.14 4.80
CA ALA A 42 -4.60 -20.11 4.02
C ALA A 42 -4.53 -20.83 2.67
N ASP A 43 -3.34 -21.01 2.08
CA ASP A 43 -3.17 -21.68 0.77
C ASP A 43 -2.28 -22.93 0.86
N ALA A 44 -2.63 -23.97 0.09
CA ALA A 44 -1.88 -25.24 0.07
C ALA A 44 -0.40 -25.06 -0.36
N ALA A 45 -0.13 -24.11 -1.25
CA ALA A 45 1.21 -23.76 -1.70
C ALA A 45 2.05 -23.08 -0.60
N SER A 46 1.43 -22.28 0.27
CA SER A 46 2.09 -21.64 1.40
C SER A 46 2.27 -22.59 2.59
N ALA A 47 1.35 -23.54 2.79
CA ALA A 47 1.52 -24.64 3.74
C ALA A 47 2.74 -25.52 3.40
N GLY A 48 2.97 -25.81 2.12
CA GLY A 48 4.16 -26.54 1.65
C GLY A 48 5.48 -25.79 1.91
N LYS A 49 5.50 -24.46 1.73
CA LYS A 49 6.66 -23.61 2.07
C LYS A 49 6.91 -23.54 3.59
N LEU A 50 5.84 -23.47 4.38
CA LEU A 50 5.90 -23.50 5.85
C LEU A 50 6.50 -24.83 6.32
N ALA A 51 5.94 -25.94 5.83
CA ALA A 51 6.41 -27.28 6.16
C ALA A 51 7.86 -27.47 5.73
N GLY A 52 8.22 -27.15 4.48
CA GLY A 52 9.59 -27.27 3.99
C GLY A 52 10.60 -26.42 4.76
N GLY A 53 10.22 -25.17 5.09
CA GLY A 53 11.04 -24.27 5.91
C GLY A 53 11.22 -24.76 7.34
N MET A 54 10.14 -25.25 7.97
CA MET A 54 10.20 -25.87 9.30
C MET A 54 11.09 -27.12 9.28
N PHE A 55 10.93 -27.98 8.28
CA PHE A 55 11.77 -29.18 8.13
C PHE A 55 13.24 -28.81 7.96
N ALA A 56 13.57 -27.84 7.11
CA ALA A 56 14.94 -27.39 6.91
C ALA A 56 15.54 -26.79 8.20
N ASN A 57 14.79 -25.98 8.93
CA ASN A 57 15.27 -25.32 10.15
C ASN A 57 15.46 -26.33 11.29
N VAL A 58 14.49 -27.24 11.49
CA VAL A 58 14.61 -28.37 12.42
C VAL A 58 15.81 -29.24 12.05
N LEU A 59 16.02 -29.52 10.76
CA LEU A 59 17.16 -30.31 10.28
C LEU A 59 18.49 -29.61 10.61
N ILE A 60 18.62 -28.31 10.34
CA ILE A 60 19.83 -27.52 10.63
C ILE A 60 20.13 -27.53 12.14
N ILE A 61 19.12 -27.32 12.98
CA ILE A 61 19.28 -27.33 14.44
C ILE A 61 19.65 -28.73 14.93
N CYS A 62 18.97 -29.77 14.44
CA CYS A 62 19.29 -31.16 14.79
C CYS A 62 20.70 -31.56 14.35
N ILE A 63 21.15 -31.16 13.16
CA ILE A 63 22.52 -31.37 12.67
C ILE A 63 23.51 -30.59 13.54
N GLY A 64 23.26 -29.32 13.82
CA GLY A 64 24.14 -28.49 14.66
C GLY A 64 24.31 -29.07 16.07
N VAL A 65 23.22 -29.42 16.74
CA VAL A 65 23.22 -30.04 18.08
C VAL A 65 23.86 -31.44 18.04
N TYR A 66 23.65 -32.19 16.95
CA TYR A 66 24.30 -33.48 16.75
C TYR A 66 25.83 -33.35 16.69
N PHE A 67 26.33 -32.41 15.90
CA PHE A 67 27.78 -32.18 15.73
C PHE A 67 28.44 -31.52 16.95
N LEU A 68 27.75 -30.62 17.65
CA LEU A 68 28.29 -29.87 18.79
C LEU A 68 28.34 -30.67 20.09
N GLY A 69 27.47 -31.68 20.29
CA GLY A 69 27.34 -32.33 21.60
C GLY A 69 27.02 -33.81 21.59
N LEU A 70 26.09 -34.26 20.72
CA LEU A 70 25.53 -35.62 20.82
C LEU A 70 26.49 -36.73 20.37
N ARG A 71 27.56 -36.41 19.63
CA ARG A 71 28.64 -37.38 19.31
C ARG A 71 29.32 -37.96 20.55
N ARG A 72 29.23 -37.27 21.69
CA ARG A 72 29.86 -37.66 22.96
C ARG A 72 28.86 -38.07 24.04
N CYS A 73 27.57 -38.19 23.70
CA CYS A 73 26.54 -38.61 24.65
C CYS A 73 26.20 -40.10 24.53
N PRO A 74 25.77 -40.76 25.63
CA PRO A 74 25.30 -42.14 25.60
C PRO A 74 24.08 -42.30 24.67
N ARG A 75 24.03 -43.40 23.90
CA ARG A 75 22.97 -43.70 22.92
C ARG A 75 21.54 -43.59 23.47
N ALA A 76 21.35 -43.83 24.77
CA ALA A 76 20.04 -43.75 25.45
C ALA A 76 19.50 -42.31 25.54
N TRP A 77 20.36 -41.30 25.59
CA TRP A 77 19.97 -39.89 25.76
C TRP A 77 19.88 -39.13 24.43
N CYS A 78 20.54 -39.62 23.37
CA CYS A 78 20.60 -38.89 22.11
C CYS A 78 19.24 -38.75 21.41
N LYS A 79 18.46 -39.83 21.35
CA LYS A 79 17.15 -39.83 20.70
C LYS A 79 16.14 -38.91 21.40
N PRO A 80 15.93 -38.99 22.72
CA PRO A 80 14.98 -38.10 23.40
C PRO A 80 15.43 -36.63 23.38
N ALA A 81 16.74 -36.34 23.51
CA ALA A 81 17.24 -34.98 23.43
C ALA A 81 17.00 -34.33 22.05
N LEU A 82 17.24 -35.07 20.96
CA LEU A 82 16.93 -34.62 19.59
C LEU A 82 15.43 -34.40 19.39
N ALA A 83 14.58 -35.30 19.91
CA ALA A 83 13.14 -35.14 19.82
C ALA A 83 12.64 -33.87 20.54
N ILE A 84 13.17 -33.59 21.74
CA ILE A 84 12.83 -32.39 22.52
C ILE A 84 13.28 -31.13 21.77
N VAL A 85 14.55 -31.08 21.33
CA VAL A 85 15.10 -29.94 20.59
C VAL A 85 14.33 -29.69 19.29
N GLY A 86 14.03 -30.75 18.53
CA GLY A 86 13.25 -30.63 17.30
C GLY A 86 11.82 -30.14 17.53
N THR A 87 11.16 -30.62 18.60
CA THR A 87 9.81 -30.17 18.97
C THR A 87 9.80 -28.70 19.40
N VAL A 88 10.77 -28.29 20.22
CA VAL A 88 10.94 -26.88 20.62
C VAL A 88 11.22 -26.01 19.40
N ALA A 89 12.13 -26.42 18.51
CA ALA A 89 12.44 -25.70 17.28
C ALA A 89 11.21 -25.53 16.38
N ALA A 90 10.41 -26.59 16.20
CA ALA A 90 9.18 -26.54 15.43
C ALA A 90 8.16 -25.58 16.07
N PHE A 91 7.95 -25.65 17.39
CA PHE A 91 7.04 -24.77 18.11
C PHE A 91 7.43 -23.29 17.97
N PHE A 92 8.70 -22.94 18.22
CA PHE A 92 9.16 -21.56 18.10
C PHE A 92 9.19 -21.06 16.66
N THR A 93 9.36 -21.94 15.67
CA THR A 93 9.20 -21.58 14.25
C THR A 93 7.74 -21.19 13.96
N LEU A 94 6.76 -21.96 14.44
CA LEU A 94 5.34 -21.63 14.29
C LEU A 94 4.98 -20.32 14.97
N VAL A 95 5.47 -20.11 16.19
CA VAL A 95 5.26 -18.86 16.94
C VAL A 95 5.87 -17.67 16.18
N GLY A 96 7.09 -17.81 15.67
CA GLY A 96 7.76 -16.77 14.87
C GLY A 96 7.00 -16.41 13.58
N VAL A 97 6.51 -17.42 12.85
CA VAL A 97 5.70 -17.21 11.64
C VAL A 97 4.35 -16.58 11.98
N GLY A 98 3.70 -17.01 13.06
CA GLY A 98 2.45 -16.42 13.55
C GLY A 98 2.60 -14.94 13.91
N ALA A 99 3.66 -14.60 14.66
CA ALA A 99 3.96 -13.22 15.05
C ALA A 99 4.27 -12.32 13.83
N ALA A 100 5.03 -12.83 12.85
CA ALA A 100 5.33 -12.07 11.63
C ALA A 100 4.08 -11.84 10.77
N ASN A 101 3.24 -12.87 10.61
CA ASN A 101 1.96 -12.74 9.91
C ASN A 101 1.03 -11.73 10.60
N TYR A 102 0.97 -11.75 11.94
CA TYR A 102 0.20 -10.77 12.71
C TYR A 102 0.70 -9.34 12.48
N ALA A 103 2.02 -9.11 12.50
CA ALA A 103 2.62 -7.80 12.24
C ALA A 103 2.29 -7.28 10.83
N VAL A 104 2.33 -8.15 9.80
CA VAL A 104 1.95 -7.78 8.44
C VAL A 104 0.45 -7.43 8.34
N GLN A 105 -0.43 -8.17 9.01
CA GLN A 105 -1.87 -7.84 9.02
C GLN A 105 -2.16 -6.53 9.77
N GLN A 106 -1.47 -6.28 10.87
CA GLN A 106 -1.59 -5.03 11.61
C GLN A 106 -1.12 -3.84 10.75
N ASP A 107 0.00 -4.00 10.04
CA ASP A 107 0.52 -2.99 9.12
C ASP A 107 -0.43 -2.76 7.93
N LEU A 108 -1.04 -3.82 7.40
CA LEU A 108 -2.07 -3.69 6.36
C LEU A 108 -3.26 -2.86 6.84
N VAL A 109 -3.78 -3.10 8.06
CA VAL A 109 -4.91 -2.31 8.58
C VAL A 109 -4.54 -0.85 8.78
N ARG A 110 -3.33 -0.57 9.28
CA ARG A 110 -2.81 0.80 9.42
C ARG A 110 -2.68 1.49 8.05
N SER A 111 -2.14 0.78 7.07
CA SER A 111 -2.02 1.25 5.69
C SER A 111 -3.40 1.58 5.07
N LEU A 112 -4.39 0.69 5.22
CA LEU A 112 -5.74 0.93 4.71
C LEU A 112 -6.44 2.09 5.43
N SER A 113 -6.18 2.28 6.73
CA SER A 113 -6.71 3.44 7.46
C SER A 113 -6.15 4.77 6.97
N GLN A 114 -4.87 4.82 6.57
CA GLN A 114 -4.27 6.01 5.94
C GLN A 114 -4.85 6.28 4.56
N THR A 115 -5.10 5.23 3.76
CA THR A 115 -5.84 5.41 2.50
C THR A 115 -7.23 5.99 2.74
N ARG A 116 -7.90 5.59 3.84
CA ARG A 116 -9.23 6.08 4.17
C ARG A 116 -9.24 7.56 4.52
N THR A 117 -8.22 8.07 5.22
CA THR A 117 -8.15 9.51 5.51
C THR A 117 -7.99 10.32 4.24
N VAL A 118 -7.15 9.85 3.30
CA VAL A 118 -6.98 10.48 1.98
C VAL A 118 -8.26 10.46 1.16
N LEU A 119 -8.94 9.31 1.07
CA LEU A 119 -10.25 9.22 0.40
C LEU A 119 -11.34 10.04 1.09
N GLY A 120 -11.19 10.32 2.38
CA GLY A 120 -12.05 11.23 3.14
C GLY A 120 -11.84 12.71 2.81
N GLY A 121 -10.91 13.03 1.91
CA GLY A 121 -10.63 14.39 1.46
C GLY A 121 -9.38 15.02 2.09
N ASP A 122 -8.64 14.30 2.94
CA ASP A 122 -7.35 14.77 3.42
C ASP A 122 -6.32 14.78 2.28
N ARG A 123 -5.70 15.94 2.06
CA ARG A 123 -4.69 16.17 1.01
C ARG A 123 -3.31 16.44 1.57
N SER A 124 -3.11 16.22 2.87
CA SER A 124 -1.81 16.30 3.51
C SER A 124 -0.90 15.14 3.11
N ASN A 125 0.41 15.34 3.22
CA ASN A 125 1.36 14.25 3.01
C ASN A 125 1.14 13.19 4.09
N LEU A 126 1.07 11.93 3.68
CA LEU A 126 1.08 10.80 4.59
C LEU A 126 2.49 10.59 5.12
N GLU A 127 2.68 10.83 6.41
CA GLU A 127 3.91 10.49 7.12
C GLU A 127 3.69 9.14 7.84
N PRO A 128 4.33 8.05 7.39
CA PRO A 128 4.07 6.74 7.94
C PRO A 128 4.55 6.57 9.40
N GLY A 129 5.30 7.53 9.95
CA GLY A 129 5.93 7.41 11.27
C GLY A 129 7.18 6.53 11.23
N THR A 130 8.05 6.64 12.23
CA THR A 130 9.31 5.89 12.29
C THR A 130 9.14 4.40 12.57
N ASP A 131 7.99 4.02 13.13
CA ASP A 131 7.60 2.66 13.49
C ASP A 131 6.73 1.96 12.43
N ALA A 132 6.44 2.61 11.30
CA ALA A 132 5.62 2.00 10.27
C ALA A 132 6.27 0.77 9.63
N GLY A 133 5.45 -0.24 9.42
CA GLY A 133 5.84 -1.41 8.67
C GLY A 133 5.95 -1.13 7.16
N PRO A 134 6.48 -2.09 6.40
CA PRO A 134 6.75 -1.91 4.98
C PRO A 134 5.51 -1.56 4.15
N LEU A 135 4.35 -2.19 4.39
CA LEU A 135 3.13 -1.94 3.61
C LEU A 135 2.61 -0.52 3.83
N THR A 136 2.67 -0.01 5.06
CA THR A 136 2.31 1.39 5.36
C THR A 136 3.24 2.34 4.62
N ARG A 137 4.57 2.11 4.65
CA ARG A 137 5.55 2.94 3.92
C ARG A 137 5.36 2.90 2.41
N MET A 138 5.13 1.72 1.84
CA MET A 138 4.88 1.53 0.40
C MET A 138 3.65 2.33 -0.05
N ASN A 139 2.56 2.22 0.71
CA ASN A 139 1.31 2.89 0.41
C ASN A 139 1.44 4.41 0.56
N ALA A 140 2.04 4.87 1.67
CA ALA A 140 2.29 6.30 1.89
C ALA A 140 3.14 6.92 0.76
N ALA A 141 4.21 6.25 0.33
CA ALA A 141 5.05 6.74 -0.77
C ALA A 141 4.27 6.88 -2.09
N SER A 142 3.40 5.91 -2.39
CA SER A 142 2.61 5.92 -3.63
C SER A 142 1.49 6.95 -3.58
N LEU A 143 0.76 7.04 -2.47
CA LEU A 143 -0.29 8.03 -2.26
C LEU A 143 0.28 9.45 -2.23
N ASN A 144 1.45 9.67 -1.65
CA ASN A 144 2.11 10.98 -1.66
C ASN A 144 2.48 11.42 -3.09
N ALA A 145 2.89 10.49 -3.95
CA ALA A 145 3.13 10.80 -5.37
C ALA A 145 1.82 11.23 -6.07
N ILE A 146 0.72 10.49 -5.85
CA ILE A 146 -0.60 10.83 -6.39
C ILE A 146 -1.09 12.20 -5.86
N LEU A 147 -0.92 12.45 -4.56
CA LEU A 147 -1.32 13.72 -3.91
C LEU A 147 -0.47 14.90 -4.37
N ALA A 148 0.82 14.71 -4.61
CA ALA A 148 1.68 15.74 -5.19
C ALA A 148 1.19 16.14 -6.59
N GLN A 149 0.85 15.15 -7.42
CA GLN A 149 0.32 15.38 -8.76
C GLN A 149 -1.04 16.07 -8.75
N SER A 150 -1.98 15.58 -7.92
CA SER A 150 -3.29 16.22 -7.78
C SER A 150 -3.18 17.66 -7.30
N ARG A 151 -2.27 17.96 -6.36
CA ARG A 151 -2.05 19.34 -5.88
C ARG A 151 -1.43 20.24 -6.93
N ALA A 152 -0.52 19.73 -7.75
CA ALA A 152 0.04 20.48 -8.87
C ALA A 152 -1.06 20.86 -9.88
N PHE A 153 -1.86 19.88 -10.29
CA PHE A 153 -2.99 20.11 -11.18
C PHE A 153 -4.01 21.11 -10.60
N ASP A 154 -4.37 20.97 -9.31
CA ASP A 154 -5.31 21.89 -8.65
C ASP A 154 -4.75 23.31 -8.57
N ALA A 155 -3.46 23.47 -8.32
CA ALA A 155 -2.80 24.78 -8.29
C ALA A 155 -2.79 25.42 -9.68
N ASP A 156 -2.51 24.65 -10.74
CA ASP A 156 -2.52 25.13 -12.12
C ASP A 156 -3.96 25.46 -12.58
N ALA A 157 -4.95 24.67 -12.16
CA ALA A 157 -6.37 24.93 -12.40
C ALA A 157 -6.86 26.21 -11.69
N GLU A 158 -6.43 26.44 -10.45
CA GLU A 158 -6.71 27.66 -9.71
C GLU A 158 -6.05 28.88 -10.36
N ALA A 159 -4.78 28.76 -10.74
CA ALA A 159 -4.03 29.82 -11.42
C ALA A 159 -4.64 30.18 -12.79
N ALA A 160 -5.17 29.20 -13.52
CA ALA A 160 -5.92 29.42 -14.76
C ALA A 160 -7.31 30.05 -14.52
N GLY A 161 -7.78 30.11 -13.27
CA GLY A 161 -9.08 30.64 -12.89
C GLY A 161 -10.25 29.73 -13.26
N LEU A 162 -10.04 28.40 -13.26
CA LEU A 162 -11.06 27.40 -13.61
C LEU A 162 -12.36 27.63 -12.84
N LYS A 163 -12.27 27.82 -11.52
CA LYS A 163 -13.43 28.08 -10.65
C LYS A 163 -14.19 29.35 -11.06
N GLN A 164 -13.47 30.43 -11.38
CA GLN A 164 -14.07 31.71 -11.77
C GLN A 164 -14.86 31.58 -13.08
N ILE A 165 -14.29 30.85 -14.05
CA ILE A 165 -14.96 30.55 -15.32
C ILE A 165 -16.21 29.68 -15.10
N LEU A 166 -16.10 28.60 -14.34
CA LEU A 166 -17.20 27.66 -14.13
C LEU A 166 -18.34 28.25 -13.30
N MET A 167 -18.03 29.16 -12.37
CA MET A 167 -19.04 29.88 -11.58
C MET A 167 -19.57 31.14 -12.28
N LEU A 168 -19.06 31.45 -13.49
CA LEU A 168 -19.33 32.70 -14.22
C LEU A 168 -19.06 33.96 -13.37
N ASP A 169 -18.16 33.87 -12.39
CA ASP A 169 -17.79 34.99 -11.53
C ASP A 169 -16.70 35.84 -12.16
N ILE A 170 -17.07 36.52 -13.25
CA ILE A 170 -16.15 37.32 -14.05
C ILE A 170 -16.59 38.79 -14.00
N PRO A 171 -15.79 39.71 -13.41
CA PRO A 171 -16.20 41.10 -13.20
C PRO A 171 -16.65 41.84 -14.47
N GLY A 172 -16.06 41.47 -15.61
CA GLY A 172 -16.40 42.00 -16.92
C GLY A 172 -15.53 41.39 -18.01
N ARG A 173 -15.78 41.80 -19.26
CA ARG A 173 -15.04 41.30 -20.45
C ARG A 173 -13.54 41.60 -20.42
N GLY A 174 -13.11 42.60 -19.66
CA GLY A 174 -11.69 42.92 -19.47
C GLY A 174 -10.98 42.07 -18.41
N SER A 175 -11.66 41.11 -17.79
CA SER A 175 -11.09 40.30 -16.71
C SER A 175 -9.85 39.53 -17.19
N PRO A 176 -8.75 39.52 -16.41
CA PRO A 176 -7.53 38.80 -16.75
C PRO A 176 -7.76 37.30 -17.03
N VAL A 177 -8.68 36.66 -16.30
CA VAL A 177 -8.99 35.22 -16.47
C VAL A 177 -9.40 34.86 -17.90
N LEU A 178 -10.06 35.78 -18.62
CA LEU A 178 -10.49 35.57 -20.00
C LEU A 178 -9.34 35.59 -21.01
N LYS A 179 -8.14 36.03 -20.61
CA LYS A 179 -6.93 35.98 -21.43
C LYS A 179 -6.24 34.61 -21.37
N HIS A 180 -6.62 33.77 -20.40
CA HIS A 180 -6.00 32.48 -20.13
C HIS A 180 -6.81 31.29 -20.66
N CYS A 181 -7.69 31.47 -21.65
CA CYS A 181 -8.51 30.36 -22.15
C CYS A 181 -7.67 29.18 -22.68
N ASP A 182 -6.48 29.43 -23.21
CA ASP A 182 -5.56 28.38 -23.66
C ASP A 182 -4.94 27.57 -22.51
N ALA A 183 -4.91 28.11 -21.29
CA ALA A 183 -4.44 27.38 -20.10
C ALA A 183 -5.35 26.17 -19.80
N PHE A 184 -6.64 26.28 -20.08
CA PHE A 184 -7.57 25.14 -19.94
C PHE A 184 -7.28 24.01 -20.92
N ARG A 185 -6.77 24.32 -22.12
CA ARG A 185 -6.29 23.28 -23.04
C ARG A 185 -5.08 22.56 -22.45
N ALA A 186 -4.11 23.31 -21.91
CA ALA A 186 -2.94 22.73 -21.29
C ALA A 186 -3.31 21.80 -20.11
N LEU A 187 -4.25 22.24 -19.26
CA LEU A 187 -4.81 21.40 -18.19
C LEU A 187 -5.47 20.13 -18.72
N GLY A 188 -6.26 20.23 -19.80
CA GLY A 188 -6.88 19.06 -20.43
C GLY A 188 -5.84 18.07 -20.98
N ASP A 189 -4.79 18.56 -21.61
CA ASP A 189 -3.71 17.74 -22.17
C ASP A 189 -2.83 17.11 -21.07
N GLU A 190 -2.57 17.84 -19.99
CA GLU A 190 -1.91 17.34 -18.78
C GLU A 190 -2.72 16.19 -18.18
N ALA A 191 -4.00 16.41 -17.87
CA ALA A 191 -4.86 15.38 -17.27
C ALA A 191 -4.95 14.11 -18.14
N ARG A 192 -4.99 14.23 -19.47
CA ARG A 192 -4.94 13.08 -20.40
C ARG A 192 -3.61 12.36 -20.36
N THR A 193 -2.50 13.08 -20.28
CA THR A 193 -1.16 12.51 -20.21
C THR A 193 -0.95 11.80 -18.87
N ASP A 194 -1.43 12.43 -17.81
CA ASP A 194 -1.32 12.01 -16.41
C ASP A 194 -2.17 10.79 -16.10
N SER A 195 -3.27 10.58 -16.82
CA SER A 195 -4.04 9.33 -16.78
C SER A 195 -3.19 8.07 -17.02
N ARG A 196 -2.04 8.21 -17.72
CA ARG A 196 -1.09 7.12 -18.01
C ARG A 196 0.08 7.03 -17.03
N MET A 197 0.17 7.93 -16.05
CA MET A 197 1.29 8.01 -15.11
C MET A 197 1.07 7.20 -13.83
N ILE A 198 -0.01 6.44 -13.72
CA ILE A 198 -0.32 5.58 -12.58
C ILE A 198 0.85 4.62 -12.26
N ASP A 199 1.53 4.08 -13.28
CA ASP A 199 2.73 3.26 -13.08
C ASP A 199 3.91 4.02 -12.44
N ARG A 200 4.05 5.33 -12.70
CA ARG A 200 5.08 6.16 -12.06
C ARG A 200 4.77 6.42 -10.59
N ALA A 201 3.49 6.63 -10.27
CA ALA A 201 3.05 6.87 -8.91
C ALA A 201 3.35 5.67 -7.98
N PHE A 202 3.32 4.45 -8.51
CA PHE A 202 3.66 3.25 -7.74
C PHE A 202 5.16 2.97 -7.62
N GLY A 203 6.01 3.55 -8.48
CA GLY A 203 7.45 3.30 -8.50
C GLY A 203 8.15 3.41 -7.13
N PRO A 204 7.94 4.50 -6.37
CA PRO A 204 8.50 4.65 -5.02
C PRO A 204 8.05 3.54 -4.05
N GLY A 205 6.76 3.17 -4.10
CA GLY A 205 6.22 2.07 -3.29
C GLY A 205 6.82 0.72 -3.67
N VAL A 206 6.99 0.45 -4.96
CA VAL A 206 7.63 -0.78 -5.44
C VAL A 206 9.07 -0.90 -4.94
N ALA A 207 9.85 0.18 -4.98
CA ALA A 207 11.23 0.17 -4.49
C ALA A 207 11.30 -0.18 -2.99
N ILE A 208 10.40 0.38 -2.17
CA ILE A 208 10.30 0.06 -0.75
C ILE A 208 9.91 -1.42 -0.56
N GLY A 209 8.92 -1.91 -1.32
CA GLY A 209 8.46 -3.29 -1.24
C GLY A 209 9.55 -4.30 -1.60
N ARG A 210 10.27 -4.08 -2.69
CA ARG A 210 11.40 -4.92 -3.11
C ARG A 210 12.50 -4.97 -2.05
N ALA A 211 12.89 -3.82 -1.51
CA ALA A 211 13.90 -3.78 -0.46
C ALA A 211 13.44 -4.49 0.83
N ALA A 212 12.13 -4.45 1.14
CA ALA A 212 11.56 -5.16 2.27
C ALA A 212 11.47 -6.68 2.03
N GLU A 213 11.17 -7.13 0.80
CA GLU A 213 11.23 -8.54 0.40
C GLU A 213 12.67 -9.09 0.52
N GLU A 214 13.66 -8.35 0.04
CA GLU A 214 15.08 -8.74 0.12
C GLU A 214 15.58 -8.88 1.56
N LYS A 215 15.06 -8.06 2.48
CA LYS A 215 15.38 -8.10 3.92
C LYS A 215 14.56 -9.13 4.71
N GLY A 216 13.57 -9.78 4.10
CA GLY A 216 12.62 -10.64 4.80
C GLY A 216 11.63 -9.88 5.70
N GLU A 217 11.49 -8.57 5.54
CA GLU A 217 10.44 -7.81 6.23
C GLU A 217 9.06 -8.08 5.62
N LEU A 218 9.02 -8.48 4.34
CA LEU A 218 7.81 -8.91 3.63
C LEU A 218 7.99 -10.30 3.00
N PRO A 219 6.89 -11.05 2.83
CA PRO A 219 6.86 -12.23 1.98
C PRO A 219 7.35 -11.95 0.56
N ALA A 220 8.12 -12.89 0.00
CA ALA A 220 8.40 -12.88 -1.42
C ALA A 220 7.10 -12.89 -2.25
N GLY A 221 6.94 -11.88 -3.11
CA GLY A 221 5.77 -11.73 -3.98
C GLY A 221 4.71 -10.75 -3.47
N THR A 222 4.80 -10.30 -2.21
CA THR A 222 3.85 -9.30 -1.66
C THR A 222 3.84 -8.01 -2.46
N THR A 223 4.98 -7.56 -2.97
CA THR A 223 5.07 -6.37 -3.82
C THR A 223 4.28 -6.58 -5.12
N ASN A 224 4.36 -7.77 -5.72
CA ASN A 224 3.60 -8.08 -6.94
C ASN A 224 2.10 -8.17 -6.66
N ASP A 225 1.70 -8.74 -5.52
CA ASP A 225 0.30 -8.81 -5.11
C ASP A 225 -0.26 -7.43 -4.79
N TRP A 226 0.54 -6.57 -4.14
CA TRP A 226 0.19 -5.18 -3.90
C TRP A 226 0.03 -4.42 -5.23
N ILE A 227 0.97 -4.54 -6.19
CA ILE A 227 0.82 -3.96 -7.53
C ILE A 227 -0.48 -4.44 -8.19
N ARG A 228 -0.75 -5.75 -8.15
CA ARG A 228 -1.97 -6.32 -8.76
C ARG A 228 -3.22 -5.75 -8.11
N GLY A 229 -3.24 -5.64 -6.78
CA GLY A 229 -4.32 -5.03 -6.03
C GLY A 229 -4.55 -3.57 -6.41
N SER A 230 -3.47 -2.80 -6.50
CA SER A 230 -3.50 -1.40 -6.91
C SER A 230 -3.96 -1.21 -8.36
N LYS A 231 -3.59 -2.13 -9.27
CA LYS A 231 -4.06 -2.10 -10.67
C LYS A 231 -5.55 -2.38 -10.83
N MET A 232 -6.22 -2.99 -9.83
CA MET A 232 -7.68 -3.15 -9.89
C MET A 232 -8.42 -1.81 -9.80
N THR A 233 -7.82 -0.78 -9.19
CA THR A 233 -8.42 0.56 -9.07
C THR A 233 -7.96 1.52 -10.16
N GLU A 234 -6.98 1.13 -10.97
CA GLU A 234 -6.44 1.91 -12.10
C GLU A 234 -7.54 2.43 -13.04
N PRO A 235 -8.55 1.64 -13.48
CA PRO A 235 -9.59 2.15 -14.37
C PRO A 235 -10.39 3.32 -13.79
N LEU A 236 -10.61 3.32 -12.48
CA LEU A 236 -11.33 4.40 -11.78
C LEU A 236 -10.47 5.67 -11.71
N ALA A 237 -9.18 5.52 -11.40
CA ALA A 237 -8.24 6.64 -11.38
C ALA A 237 -8.06 7.25 -12.78
N VAL A 238 -7.92 6.43 -13.82
CA VAL A 238 -7.90 6.86 -15.23
C VAL A 238 -9.17 7.62 -15.57
N ARG A 239 -10.35 7.10 -15.20
CA ARG A 239 -11.62 7.77 -15.48
C ARG A 239 -11.71 9.13 -14.80
N LYS A 240 -11.26 9.26 -13.54
CA LYS A 240 -11.22 10.57 -12.85
C LYS A 240 -10.35 11.58 -13.60
N TRP A 241 -9.15 11.19 -14.04
CA TRP A 241 -8.29 12.07 -14.83
C TRP A 241 -8.90 12.45 -16.17
N THR A 242 -9.57 11.53 -16.85
CA THR A 242 -10.33 11.83 -18.07
C THR A 242 -11.44 12.86 -17.81
N LEU A 243 -12.20 12.69 -16.72
CA LEU A 243 -13.25 13.65 -16.34
C LEU A 243 -12.66 15.03 -16.00
N SER A 244 -11.50 15.10 -15.35
CA SER A 244 -10.79 16.36 -15.13
C SER A 244 -10.38 17.04 -16.45
N ALA A 245 -9.98 16.27 -17.46
CA ALA A 245 -9.69 16.79 -18.79
C ALA A 245 -10.96 17.32 -19.49
N ASP A 246 -12.06 16.59 -19.39
CA ASP A 246 -13.36 16.98 -19.96
C ASP A 246 -13.88 18.28 -19.32
N ILE A 247 -13.76 18.41 -17.99
CA ILE A 247 -14.07 19.65 -17.25
C ILE A 247 -13.22 20.82 -17.76
N ALA A 248 -11.92 20.62 -17.96
CA ALA A 248 -11.03 21.66 -18.49
C ALA A 248 -11.45 22.07 -19.91
N ASP A 249 -11.82 21.14 -20.79
CA ASP A 249 -12.31 21.46 -22.12
C ASP A 249 -13.66 22.19 -22.12
N HIS A 250 -14.57 21.82 -21.23
CA HIS A 250 -15.82 22.55 -21.04
C HIS A 250 -15.57 23.97 -20.52
N ALA A 251 -14.66 24.15 -19.57
CA ALA A 251 -14.24 25.47 -19.11
C ALA A 251 -13.61 26.30 -20.23
N ARG A 252 -12.80 25.68 -21.10
CA ARG A 252 -12.24 26.32 -22.29
C ARG A 252 -13.33 26.85 -23.21
N SER A 253 -14.36 26.05 -23.48
CA SER A 253 -15.52 26.43 -24.30
C SER A 253 -16.27 27.63 -23.69
N VAL A 254 -16.49 27.61 -22.37
CA VAL A 254 -17.11 28.73 -21.64
C VAL A 254 -16.24 29.99 -21.73
N CYS A 255 -14.95 29.87 -21.46
CA CYS A 255 -13.99 30.98 -21.55
C CYS A 255 -13.92 31.59 -22.96
N ALA A 256 -13.90 30.74 -24.00
CA ALA A 256 -13.90 31.18 -25.39
C ALA A 256 -15.17 31.97 -25.75
N THR A 257 -16.33 31.52 -25.25
CA THR A 257 -17.60 32.24 -25.43
C THR A 257 -17.56 33.59 -24.71
N LEU A 258 -17.12 33.62 -23.46
CA LEU A 258 -17.05 34.83 -22.63
C LEU A 258 -16.01 35.84 -23.15
N SER A 259 -14.92 35.40 -23.75
CA SER A 259 -13.90 36.31 -24.32
C SER A 259 -14.35 36.91 -25.66
N SER A 260 -15.00 36.13 -26.51
CA SER A 260 -15.29 36.55 -27.90
C SER A 260 -16.69 37.11 -28.13
N ARG A 261 -17.70 36.71 -27.35
CA ARG A 261 -19.11 37.08 -27.59
C ARG A 261 -19.58 38.25 -26.73
N PRO A 262 -20.58 39.01 -27.19
CA PRO A 262 -21.16 40.10 -26.41
C PRO A 262 -22.05 39.56 -25.28
N TRP A 263 -21.75 39.98 -24.06
CA TRP A 263 -22.55 39.73 -22.86
C TRP A 263 -22.43 40.93 -21.91
N LEU A 264 -23.38 41.02 -20.98
CA LEU A 264 -23.46 42.06 -19.95
C LEU A 264 -23.52 41.41 -18.57
N ARG A 265 -23.02 42.09 -17.54
CA ARG A 265 -23.20 41.66 -16.15
C ARG A 265 -24.37 42.44 -15.55
N GLN A 266 -25.38 41.74 -15.05
CA GLN A 266 -26.54 42.33 -14.36
C GLN A 266 -26.73 41.58 -13.03
N ASP A 267 -26.68 42.30 -11.90
CA ASP A 267 -26.91 41.74 -10.56
C ASP A 267 -26.15 40.42 -10.29
N ALA A 268 -24.85 40.45 -10.59
CA ALA A 268 -23.90 39.32 -10.50
C ALA A 268 -24.10 38.17 -11.51
N ARG A 269 -25.00 38.30 -12.48
CA ARG A 269 -25.24 37.29 -13.53
C ARG A 269 -24.67 37.72 -14.87
N VAL A 270 -24.14 36.75 -15.62
CA VAL A 270 -23.75 36.94 -17.03
C VAL A 270 -24.99 36.77 -17.91
N MET A 271 -25.33 37.83 -18.64
CA MET A 271 -26.45 37.90 -19.57
C MET A 271 -25.91 37.98 -21.00
N PHE A 272 -26.10 36.92 -21.78
CA PHE A 272 -25.68 36.88 -23.18
C PHE A 272 -26.66 37.65 -24.08
N VAL A 273 -26.12 38.40 -25.04
CA VAL A 273 -26.95 39.13 -26.02
C VAL A 273 -27.65 38.16 -26.98
N HIS A 274 -27.02 37.03 -27.31
CA HIS A 274 -27.60 36.00 -28.16
C HIS A 274 -27.98 34.75 -27.37
N ALA A 275 -29.19 34.23 -27.62
CA ALA A 275 -29.67 33.01 -26.98
C ALA A 275 -28.82 31.78 -27.31
N ALA A 276 -28.19 31.74 -28.49
CA ALA A 276 -27.30 30.63 -28.86
C ALA A 276 -26.08 30.51 -27.92
N ASP A 277 -25.52 31.64 -27.50
CA ASP A 277 -24.34 31.67 -26.60
C ASP A 277 -24.72 31.21 -25.19
N SER A 278 -25.89 31.64 -24.68
CA SER A 278 -26.37 31.18 -23.38
C SER A 278 -26.68 29.68 -23.37
N ILE A 279 -27.27 29.15 -24.45
CA ILE A 279 -27.52 27.70 -24.59
C ILE A 279 -26.19 26.92 -24.61
N ALA A 280 -25.18 27.42 -25.34
CA ALA A 280 -23.87 26.76 -25.44
C ALA A 280 -23.13 26.75 -24.08
N VAL A 281 -23.14 27.86 -23.35
CA VAL A 281 -22.53 27.96 -22.02
C VAL A 281 -23.28 27.10 -21.01
N ASN A 282 -24.60 27.17 -20.98
CA ASN A 282 -25.42 26.33 -20.09
C ASN A 282 -25.19 24.84 -20.34
N ARG A 283 -25.10 24.42 -21.61
CA ARG A 283 -24.77 23.03 -21.96
C ARG A 283 -23.41 22.62 -21.40
N SER A 284 -22.39 23.46 -21.57
CA SER A 284 -21.04 23.18 -21.06
C SER A 284 -21.03 23.07 -19.53
N LEU A 285 -21.73 23.97 -18.83
CA LEU A 285 -21.86 23.92 -17.37
C LEU A 285 -22.65 22.70 -16.87
N GLN A 286 -23.67 22.27 -17.61
CA GLN A 286 -24.41 21.03 -17.32
C GLN A 286 -23.52 19.79 -17.46
N GLN A 287 -22.66 19.74 -18.48
CA GLN A 287 -21.70 18.64 -18.62
C GLN A 287 -20.70 18.63 -17.45
N VAL A 288 -20.14 19.80 -17.09
CA VAL A 288 -19.26 19.93 -15.92
C VAL A 288 -19.93 19.43 -14.63
N GLN A 289 -21.22 19.74 -14.42
CA GLN A 289 -21.97 19.23 -13.27
C GLN A 289 -22.12 17.69 -13.31
N ALA A 290 -22.37 17.12 -14.49
CA ALA A 290 -22.42 15.68 -14.67
C ALA A 290 -21.07 15.01 -14.40
N ASP A 291 -19.97 15.61 -14.88
CA ASP A 291 -18.61 15.11 -14.66
C ASP A 291 -18.23 15.14 -13.17
N PHE A 292 -18.54 16.23 -12.45
CA PHE A 292 -18.36 16.29 -11.00
C PHE A 292 -19.22 15.26 -10.26
N ALA A 293 -20.47 15.03 -10.70
CA ALA A 293 -21.32 14.02 -10.11
C ALA A 293 -20.74 12.60 -10.30
N GLU A 294 -20.14 12.31 -11.46
CA GLU A 294 -19.46 11.04 -11.71
C GLU A 294 -18.20 10.88 -10.85
N ILE A 295 -17.36 11.92 -10.74
CA ILE A 295 -16.19 11.93 -9.83
C ILE A 295 -16.63 11.61 -8.40
N ASN A 296 -17.66 12.28 -7.89
CA ASN A 296 -18.19 12.05 -6.54
C ASN A 296 -18.72 10.61 -6.37
N ALA A 297 -19.35 10.03 -7.41
CA ALA A 297 -19.82 8.66 -7.39
C ALA A 297 -18.66 7.64 -7.35
N ILE A 298 -17.56 7.91 -8.07
CA ILE A 298 -16.33 7.10 -8.03
C ILE A 298 -15.71 7.15 -6.63
N ASP A 299 -15.64 8.33 -6.01
CA ASP A 299 -15.08 8.50 -4.67
C ASP A 299 -15.93 7.80 -3.60
N ALA A 300 -17.26 7.92 -3.68
CA ALA A 300 -18.18 7.23 -2.78
C ALA A 300 -18.07 5.69 -2.90
N ARG A 301 -17.93 5.17 -4.12
CA ARG A 301 -17.72 3.73 -4.36
C ARG A 301 -16.38 3.26 -3.77
N SER A 302 -15.31 3.99 -4.04
CA SER A 302 -13.97 3.68 -3.55
C SER A 302 -13.90 3.68 -2.02
N ALA A 303 -14.56 4.65 -1.37
CA ALA A 303 -14.66 4.71 0.10
C ALA A 303 -15.45 3.53 0.69
N LYS A 304 -16.52 3.09 0.02
CA LYS A 304 -17.31 1.91 0.43
C LYS A 304 -16.48 0.63 0.31
N ASP A 305 -15.81 0.43 -0.81
CA ASP A 305 -15.00 -0.76 -1.07
C ASP A 305 -13.82 -0.85 -0.09
N LEU A 306 -13.16 0.29 0.19
CA LEU A 306 -12.10 0.37 1.19
C LEU A 306 -12.61 0.04 2.60
N SER A 307 -13.80 0.53 2.97
CA SER A 307 -14.39 0.23 4.28
C SER A 307 -14.67 -1.26 4.45
N GLY A 308 -15.17 -1.93 3.41
CA GLY A 308 -15.36 -3.39 3.39
C GLY A 308 -14.04 -4.16 3.49
N ALA A 309 -12.98 -3.69 2.83
CA ALA A 309 -11.65 -4.27 2.92
C ALA A 309 -11.04 -4.15 4.34
N ILE A 310 -11.20 -2.98 4.98
CA ILE A 310 -10.76 -2.76 6.37
C ILE A 310 -11.49 -3.71 7.32
N GLN A 311 -12.82 -3.81 7.22
CA GLN A 311 -13.62 -4.71 8.06
C GLN A 311 -13.21 -6.18 7.87
N SER A 312 -12.96 -6.59 6.63
CA SER A 312 -12.50 -7.95 6.30
C SER A 312 -11.10 -8.23 6.86
N ALA A 313 -10.20 -7.24 6.84
CA ALA A 313 -8.87 -7.35 7.44
C ALA A 313 -8.96 -7.43 8.98
N GLN A 314 -9.77 -6.57 9.61
CA GLN A 314 -10.01 -6.59 11.05
C GLN A 314 -10.61 -7.93 11.53
N ALA A 315 -11.61 -8.45 10.82
CA ALA A 315 -12.21 -9.75 11.13
C ALA A 315 -11.22 -10.93 10.98
N ARG A 316 -10.25 -10.83 10.07
CA ARG A 316 -9.14 -11.80 10.00
C ARG A 316 -8.21 -11.68 11.20
N MET A 317 -7.84 -10.47 11.62
CA MET A 317 -7.00 -10.27 12.81
C MET A 317 -7.67 -10.78 14.09
N THR A 318 -8.96 -10.52 14.29
CA THR A 318 -9.69 -11.01 15.48
C THR A 318 -9.70 -12.54 15.54
N ARG A 319 -9.83 -13.22 14.39
CA ARG A 319 -9.76 -14.69 14.32
C ARG A 319 -8.37 -15.24 14.62
N MET A 320 -7.30 -14.49 14.36
CA MET A 320 -5.92 -14.91 14.67
C MET A 320 -5.56 -14.72 16.15
N SER A 321 -6.28 -13.86 16.88
CA SER A 321 -6.05 -13.61 18.30
C SER A 321 -6.84 -14.54 19.24
N GLN A 322 -7.75 -15.35 18.69
CA GLN A 322 -8.52 -16.37 19.41
C GLN A 322 -7.81 -17.71 19.35
#